data_AF-A0A357LJL1-F1
#
_entry.id   AF-A0A357LJL1-F1
#
_cell.length_a   1.000
_cell.length_b   1.000
_cell.length_c   1.000
_cell.angle_alpha   90.00
_cell.angle_beta   90.00
_cell.angle_gamma   90.00
#
_symmetry.space_group_name_H-M   'P 1'
#
loop_
_entity.id
_entity.type
_entity.pdbx_description
1 polymer ?
#
loop_
_entity_poly.entity_id
_entity_poly.type
_entity_poly.pdbx_seq_one_letter_code
_entity_poly.pdbx_strand_id
1 'polypeptide(L)' 'MANETSRGYFFVTIDRASRWVFIAMYRHKTAATAQRFLGDLERACPIRSRTILTGMARRSLTAFLVCAG' A
#
# COMPACT_ATOMS: atom_id res chain seq x y z
N MET A 1 -28.07 8.65 3.12
CA MET A 1 -26.88 8.49 2.25
C MET A 1 -25.66 8.89 3.06
N ALA A 2 -24.78 7.96 3.41
CA ALA A 2 -23.59 8.26 4.19
C ALA A 2 -22.56 8.99 3.29
N ASN A 3 -22.29 10.24 3.68
CA ASN A 3 -21.32 11.17 3.10
C ASN A 3 -20.03 10.47 2.64
N GLU A 4 -19.80 10.39 1.32
CA GLU A 4 -18.59 9.79 0.73
C GLU A 4 -17.29 10.45 1.21
N THR A 5 -17.41 11.69 1.67
CA THR A 5 -16.36 12.51 2.24
C THR A 5 -15.80 11.97 3.54
N SER A 6 -16.37 10.93 4.17
CA SER A 6 -15.80 10.28 5.38
C SER A 6 -15.02 8.99 5.11
N ARG A 7 -14.90 8.54 3.85
CA ARG A 7 -14.17 7.30 3.54
C ARG A 7 -12.68 7.45 3.83
N GLY A 8 -12.12 6.44 4.49
CA GLY A 8 -10.69 6.23 4.60
C GLY A 8 -10.31 4.90 3.95
N TYR A 9 -9.10 4.82 3.42
CA TYR A 9 -8.57 3.68 2.72
C TYR A 9 -7.45 3.07 3.54
N PHE A 10 -7.56 1.78 3.82
CA PHE A 10 -6.48 1.02 4.39
C PHE A 10 -5.54 0.54 3.28
N PHE A 11 -4.26 0.78 3.49
CA PHE A 11 -3.17 0.17 2.75
C PHE A 11 -2.54 -0.86 3.68
N VAL A 12 -2.40 -2.08 3.17
CA VAL A 12 -1.94 -3.23 3.96
C VAL A 12 -0.83 -3.93 3.18
N THR A 13 0.26 -4.26 3.87
CA THR A 13 1.30 -5.16 3.36
C THR A 13 1.47 -6.30 4.33
N ILE A 14 1.66 -7.50 3.79
CA ILE A 14 1.93 -8.70 4.55
C ILE A 14 3.25 -9.27 4.06
N ASP A 15 4.22 -9.42 4.95
CA ASP A 15 5.42 -10.17 4.65
C ASP A 15 5.10 -11.67 4.60
N ARG A 16 5.45 -12.31 3.49
CA ARG A 16 5.10 -13.71 3.23
C ARG A 16 5.83 -14.69 4.15
N ALA A 17 7.06 -14.38 4.57
CA ALA A 17 7.90 -15.29 5.34
C ALA A 17 7.56 -15.25 6.83
N SER A 18 7.50 -14.04 7.40
CA SER A 18 7.28 -13.82 8.83
C SER A 18 5.81 -13.63 9.20
N ARG A 19 4.92 -13.42 8.23
CA ARG A 19 3.52 -13.02 8.43
C ARG A 19 3.38 -11.70 9.17
N TRP A 20 4.40 -10.85 9.16
CA TRP A 20 4.30 -9.48 9.63
C TRP A 20 3.32 -8.68 8.80
N VAL A 21 2.53 -7.84 9.47
CA VAL A 21 1.52 -7.02 8.81
C VAL A 21 1.81 -5.55 9.12
N PHE A 22 1.91 -4.74 8.07
CA PHE A 22 1.96 -3.29 8.18
C PHE A 22 0.67 -2.70 7.61
N ILE A 23 0.01 -1.84 8.38
CA ILE A 23 -1.27 -1.22 8.04
C ILE A 23 -1.18 0.28 8.26
N ALA A 24 -1.64 1.06 7.30
CA ALA A 24 -1.83 2.49 7.45
C ALA A 24 -3.13 2.95 6.80
N MET A 25 -3.75 3.96 7.40
CA MET A 25 -5.00 4.57 6.92
C MET A 25 -4.71 5.90 6.24
N TYR A 26 -5.23 6.08 5.03
CA TYR A 26 -5.11 7.33 4.28
C TYR A 26 -6.47 7.79 3.76
N ARG A 27 -6.55 9.08 3.45
CA ARG A 27 -7.79 9.70 2.98
C ARG A 27 -8.13 9.39 1.53
N HIS A 28 -7.11 9.13 0.69
CA HIS A 28 -7.28 9.02 -0.76
C HIS A 28 -6.59 7.78 -1.31
N LYS A 29 -7.26 7.06 -2.22
CA LYS A 29 -6.70 5.92 -2.96
C LYS A 29 -6.01 6.41 -4.25
N THR A 30 -4.84 7.03 -4.11
CA THR A 30 -4.06 7.59 -5.23
C THR A 30 -2.65 7.00 -5.29
N ALA A 31 -1.96 7.19 -6.42
CA ALA A 31 -0.56 6.81 -6.58
C ALA A 31 0.37 7.48 -5.56
N ALA A 32 0.18 8.78 -5.31
CA ALA A 32 0.96 9.51 -4.33
C ALA A 32 0.80 8.94 -2.91
N THR A 33 -0.44 8.57 -2.53
CA THR A 33 -0.68 7.89 -1.25
C THR A 33 0.02 6.53 -1.19
N ALA A 34 -0.01 5.75 -2.28
CA ALA A 34 0.66 4.45 -2.35
C ALA A 34 2.19 4.58 -2.21
N GLN A 35 2.80 5.56 -2.88
CA GLN A 35 4.24 5.85 -2.74
C GLN A 35 4.60 6.25 -1.32
N ARG A 36 3.78 7.11 -0.69
CA ARG A 36 3.96 7.49 0.71
C ARG A 36 3.89 6.27 1.63
N PHE A 37 2.91 5.40 1.43
CA PHE A 37 2.77 4.17 2.19
C PHE A 37 3.98 3.26 2.10
N LEU A 38 4.60 3.14 0.92
CA LEU A 38 5.83 2.36 0.75
C LEU A 38 7.03 2.99 1.48
N GLY A 39 7.15 4.32 1.47
CA GLY A 39 8.17 5.01 2.26
C GLY A 39 7.97 4.84 3.78
N ASP A 40 6.71 4.86 4.23
CA ASP A 40 6.36 4.60 5.63
C ASP A 40 6.66 3.14 6.02
N LEU A 41 6.38 2.18 5.11
CA LEU A 41 6.72 0.77 5.26
C LEU A 41 8.23 0.54 5.37
N GLU A 42 9.04 1.15 4.50
CA GLU A 42 10.51 1.03 4.52
C GLU A 42 11.14 1.61 5.79
N ARG A 43 10.52 2.63 6.39
CA ARG A 43 10.96 3.20 7.67
C ARG A 43 10.57 2.33 8.85
N ALA A 44 9.39 1.71 8.80
CA ALA A 44 8.88 0.87 9.88
C ALA A 44 9.52 -0.53 9.88
N CYS A 45 9.88 -1.04 8.71
CA CYS A 45 10.37 -2.39 8.53
C CYS A 45 11.89 -2.39 8.22
N PRO A 46 12.75 -3.01 9.04
CA PRO A 46 14.19 -3.12 8.76
C PRO A 46 14.51 -4.12 7.64
N ILE A 47 13.50 -4.62 6.91
CA ILE A 47 13.63 -5.65 5.88
C ILE A 47 13.60 -5.01 4.50
N ARG A 48 14.59 -5.35 3.66
CA ARG A 48 14.64 -4.93 2.25
C ARG A 48 13.58 -5.70 1.46
N SER A 49 12.50 -5.01 1.08
CA SER A 49 11.45 -5.57 0.22
C SER A 49 11.98 -5.69 -1.21
N ARG A 50 12.17 -6.91 -1.74
CA ARG A 50 12.70 -7.12 -3.09
C ARG A 50 11.62 -7.19 -4.17
N THR A 51 10.44 -7.67 -3.80
CA THR A 51 9.32 -7.84 -4.73
C THR A 51 8.02 -7.59 -3.98
N ILE A 52 7.17 -6.73 -4.53
CA ILE A 52 5.85 -6.44 -3.99
C ILE A 52 4.82 -7.06 -4.93
N LEU A 53 4.05 -8.02 -4.42
CA LEU A 53 2.94 -8.63 -5.14
C LEU A 53 1.66 -7.89 -4.81
N THR A 54 1.20 -7.03 -5.71
CA THR A 54 -0.11 -6.37 -5.57
C THR A 54 -1.17 -7.17 -6.31
N GLY A 55 -2.27 -7.51 -5.63
CA GLY A 55 -3.44 -8.05 -6.30
C GLY A 55 -4.00 -7.03 -7.29
N MET A 56 -4.23 -7.43 -8.54
CA MET A 56 -4.91 -6.60 -9.53
C MET A 56 -6.38 -6.43 -9.14
N ALA A 57 -6.67 -5.50 -8.24
CA ALA A 57 -8.04 -5.04 -8.03
C ALA A 57 -8.45 -4.26 -9.28
N ARG A 58 -9.33 -4.85 -10.08
CA ARG A 58 -9.90 -4.28 -11.32
C ARG A 58 -10.12 -2.76 -11.16
N ARG A 59 -9.40 -2.00 -12.01
CA ARG A 59 -9.44 -0.54 -12.21
C ARG A 59 -9.05 0.32 -10.99
N SER A 60 -7.84 0.12 -10.47
CA SER A 60 -7.03 1.24 -9.94
C SER A 60 -5.91 1.47 -10.95
N LEU A 61 -5.78 2.68 -11.52
CA LEU A 61 -4.68 3.07 -12.43
C LEU A 61 -3.30 3.11 -11.74
N THR A 62 -3.12 2.30 -10.70
CA THR A 62 -2.00 2.33 -9.76
C THR A 62 -1.35 0.96 -9.63
N ALA A 63 -1.50 0.12 -10.66
CA ALA A 63 -0.64 -1.04 -10.86
C ALA A 63 0.68 -0.56 -11.48
N PHE A 64 1.45 0.22 -10.74
CA PHE A 64 2.84 0.52 -11.08
C PHE A 64 3.66 0.61 -9.80
N LEU A 65 4.01 -0.56 -9.28
CA LEU A 65 5.37 -0.75 -8.78
C LEU A 65 5.79 -2.20 -9.03
N VAL A 66 5.75 -2.58 -10.32
CA VAL A 66 6.70 -3.60 -10.80
C VAL A 66 8.07 -2.96 -10.66
N CYS A 67 8.90 -3.55 -9.80
CA CYS A 67 10.36 -3.49 -9.80
C CYS A 67 10.96 -2.26 -10.52
N ALA A 68 10.93 -1.09 -9.89
CA ALA A 68 11.93 -0.08 -10.19
C ALA A 68 13.11 -0.38 -9.26
N GLY A 69 14.09 -1.11 -9.80
CA GLY A 69 15.46 -1.03 -9.31
C GLY A 69 16.08 0.30 -9.67
#